data_AF-A0A2V8QU94-F1
#
_entry.id   AF-A0A2V8QU94-F1
#
_cell.length_a   1.000
_cell.length_b   1.000
_cell.length_c   1.000
_cell.angle_alpha   90.00
_cell.angle_beta   90.00
_cell.angle_gamma   90.00
#
_symmetry.space_group_name_H-M   'P 1'
#
loop_
_entity.id
_entity.type
_entity.pdbx_description
1 polymer ?
#
loop_
_entity_poly.entity_id
_entity_poly.type
_entity_poly.pdbx_seq_one_letter_code
_entity_poly.pdbx_strand_id
1 'polypeptide(L)'
;MVFVIDTTGSMGGLIEGAKQRVWGIINEVMRTPAHPSVRVGLVAYRDHGDQYVTQVLPLTNDLDRVYTTLMDYRAEGGGDTPEDVRQALADGVHKAGWSRPIFLVGDAPPHDDYMNEPDTLDTTAQAVKAGMIVNTIECGDAADTGQVWQRIARRGEGQFFRIAQDGGVQSIATPYDARLSELGNHLGSTFTAYGGGAGTVGMSYRAEAAKRQAAAETVVVTAAPAAAQADRAVNKALNKDAYVGDLLQSIENGSVKLDDVKSEDLPDDLQRLSAADRKKEVERRLAERQKIRDEIVSLSKQRDEFINAERRKQTGGQNGFDSAVASALKEQLSRKGIK
;
A
#
# COMPACT_ATOMS: atom_id res chain seq x y z
N MET A 1 5.08 1.24 -6.92
CA MET A 1 4.64 -0.07 -7.44
C MET A 1 3.17 0.02 -7.77
N VAL A 2 2.69 -0.77 -8.73
CA VAL A 2 1.26 -0.85 -9.06
C VAL A 2 0.82 -2.30 -8.95
N PHE A 3 -0.34 -2.55 -8.36
CA PHE A 3 -0.98 -3.85 -8.36
C PHE A 3 -2.22 -3.80 -9.25
N VAL A 4 -2.27 -4.67 -10.26
CA VAL A 4 -3.42 -4.90 -11.11
C VAL A 4 -4.08 -6.18 -10.60
N ILE A 5 -5.30 -6.08 -10.08
CA ILE A 5 -5.91 -7.09 -9.22
C ILE A 5 -7.24 -7.52 -9.80
N ASP A 6 -7.37 -8.82 -10.02
CA ASP A 6 -8.62 -9.46 -10.39
C ASP A 6 -9.64 -9.37 -9.27
N THR A 7 -10.85 -8.91 -9.60
CA THR A 7 -11.97 -8.77 -8.67
C THR A 7 -13.25 -9.41 -9.21
N THR A 8 -13.12 -10.37 -10.13
CA THR A 8 -14.26 -11.10 -10.72
C THR A 8 -14.79 -12.14 -9.73
N GLY A 9 -15.93 -12.78 -10.06
CA GLY A 9 -16.55 -13.77 -9.18
C GLY A 9 -15.68 -15.01 -8.91
N SER A 10 -14.81 -15.43 -9.84
CA SER A 10 -13.91 -16.59 -9.69
C SER A 10 -12.93 -16.40 -8.53
N MET A 11 -12.51 -15.16 -8.31
CA MET A 11 -11.65 -14.75 -7.21
C MET A 11 -12.29 -14.88 -5.83
N GLY A 12 -13.55 -15.30 -5.69
CA GLY A 12 -14.28 -15.37 -4.41
C GLY A 12 -13.48 -15.96 -3.24
N GLY A 13 -13.04 -17.22 -3.35
CA GLY A 13 -12.25 -17.88 -2.31
C GLY A 13 -10.79 -17.40 -2.21
N LEU A 14 -10.34 -16.64 -3.21
CA LEU A 14 -8.94 -16.27 -3.43
C LEU A 14 -8.62 -14.83 -3.02
N ILE A 15 -9.61 -13.93 -3.10
CA ILE A 15 -9.41 -12.49 -3.07
C ILE A 15 -8.91 -12.00 -1.71
N GLU A 16 -9.35 -12.61 -0.62
CA GLU A 16 -8.85 -12.28 0.72
C GLU A 16 -7.37 -12.68 0.86
N GLY A 17 -6.98 -13.83 0.32
CA GLY A 17 -5.58 -14.24 0.23
C GLY A 17 -4.75 -13.28 -0.62
N ALA A 18 -5.25 -12.91 -1.81
CA ALA A 18 -4.59 -11.97 -2.71
C ALA A 18 -4.38 -10.59 -2.06
N LYS A 19 -5.39 -10.03 -1.41
CA LYS A 19 -5.29 -8.77 -0.65
C LYS A 19 -4.22 -8.83 0.43
N GLN A 20 -4.19 -9.91 1.21
CA GLN A 20 -3.18 -10.09 2.25
C GLN A 20 -1.76 -10.18 1.67
N ARG A 21 -1.59 -10.85 0.53
CA ARG A 21 -0.31 -10.95 -0.18
C ARG A 21 0.17 -9.62 -0.75
N VAL A 22 -0.72 -8.88 -1.41
CA VAL A 22 -0.45 -7.52 -1.89
C VAL A 22 0.01 -6.64 -0.72
N TRP A 23 -0.71 -6.66 0.40
CA TRP A 23 -0.34 -5.89 1.59
C TRP A 23 0.99 -6.33 2.20
N GLY A 24 1.24 -7.65 2.27
CA GLY A 24 2.52 -8.20 2.71
C GLY A 24 3.70 -7.71 1.88
N ILE A 25 3.58 -7.72 0.55
CA ILE A 25 4.61 -7.19 -0.36
C ILE A 25 4.87 -5.70 -0.11
N ILE A 26 3.81 -4.91 0.07
CA ILE A 26 3.93 -3.47 0.40
C ILE A 26 4.72 -3.31 1.70
N ASN A 27 4.37 -4.07 2.75
CA ASN A 27 5.03 -3.99 4.06
C ASN A 27 6.50 -4.38 3.99
N GLU A 28 6.86 -5.43 3.25
CA GLU A 28 8.26 -5.85 3.08
C GLU A 28 9.09 -4.78 2.38
N VAL A 29 8.57 -4.18 1.30
CA VAL A 29 9.25 -3.07 0.62
C VAL A 29 9.37 -1.87 1.54
N MET A 30 8.32 -1.58 2.32
CA MET A 30 8.31 -0.57 3.38
C MET A 30 9.19 -0.93 4.59
N ARG A 31 10.03 -1.95 4.53
CA ARG A 31 11.09 -2.20 5.54
C ARG A 31 12.49 -2.08 4.96
N THR A 32 12.61 -1.94 3.63
CA THR A 32 13.92 -1.88 2.97
C THR A 32 14.57 -0.50 3.09
N PRO A 33 15.88 -0.38 3.41
CA PRO A 33 16.54 0.91 3.64
C PRO A 33 16.49 1.93 2.49
N ALA A 34 16.14 1.53 1.27
CA ALA A 34 15.98 2.38 0.07
C ALA A 34 14.69 3.24 0.11
N HIS A 35 14.29 3.67 1.31
CA HIS A 35 12.94 4.02 1.74
C HIS A 35 12.29 5.32 1.24
N PRO A 36 12.98 6.38 0.77
CA PRO A 36 12.27 7.63 0.57
C PRO A 36 11.45 7.56 -0.73
N SER A 37 10.12 7.61 -0.61
CA SER A 37 9.09 7.73 -1.67
C SER A 37 8.44 6.45 -2.25
N VAL A 38 8.18 5.42 -1.42
CA VAL A 38 7.28 4.34 -1.84
C VAL A 38 5.89 4.92 -2.14
N ARG A 39 5.48 4.81 -3.41
CA ARG A 39 4.12 5.09 -3.87
C ARG A 39 3.48 3.81 -4.36
N VAL A 40 2.22 3.61 -4.01
CA VAL A 40 1.44 2.43 -4.40
C VAL A 40 0.21 2.88 -5.18
N GLY A 41 -0.05 2.21 -6.30
CA GLY A 41 -1.27 2.34 -7.08
C GLY A 41 -1.98 1.00 -7.17
N LEU A 42 -3.29 1.03 -7.34
CA LEU A 42 -4.13 -0.17 -7.47
C LEU A 42 -4.97 -0.04 -8.75
N VAL A 43 -5.12 -1.12 -9.49
CA VAL A 43 -6.05 -1.24 -10.62
C VAL A 43 -6.86 -2.48 -10.38
N ALA A 44 -8.08 -2.35 -9.86
CA ALA A 44 -9.01 -3.48 -9.81
C ALA A 44 -9.62 -3.68 -11.20
N TYR A 45 -9.82 -4.93 -11.61
CA TYR A 45 -10.50 -5.23 -12.87
C TYR A 45 -11.56 -6.33 -12.73
N ARG A 46 -12.54 -6.26 -13.62
CA ARG A 46 -13.54 -7.29 -13.90
C ARG A 46 -13.69 -7.45 -15.41
N ASP A 47 -14.85 -7.88 -15.91
CA ASP A 47 -15.08 -8.08 -17.33
C ASP A 47 -16.10 -7.07 -17.93
N HIS A 48 -16.32 -7.16 -19.24
CA HIS A 48 -17.29 -6.37 -19.98
C HIS A 48 -18.71 -6.67 -19.50
N GLY A 49 -19.51 -5.61 -19.33
CA GLY A 49 -20.88 -5.72 -18.85
C GLY A 49 -21.00 -5.73 -17.32
N ASP A 50 -19.90 -5.80 -16.59
CA ASP A 50 -19.89 -5.60 -15.14
C ASP A 50 -20.03 -4.13 -14.74
N GLN A 51 -20.15 -3.89 -13.42
CA GLN A 51 -20.18 -2.55 -12.83
C GLN A 51 -18.97 -1.70 -13.26
N TYR A 52 -17.83 -2.32 -13.53
CA TYR A 52 -16.65 -1.69 -14.12
C TYR A 52 -15.78 -2.74 -14.79
N VAL A 53 -15.09 -2.33 -15.86
CA VAL A 53 -13.98 -3.12 -16.43
C VAL A 53 -12.71 -2.86 -15.60
N THR A 54 -12.40 -1.60 -15.29
CA THR A 54 -11.26 -1.22 -14.46
C THR A 54 -11.59 -0.09 -13.49
N GLN A 55 -11.03 -0.14 -12.28
CA GLN A 55 -11.02 0.96 -11.30
C GLN A 55 -9.58 1.30 -10.89
N VAL A 56 -9.15 2.53 -11.16
CA VAL A 56 -7.77 2.97 -10.94
C VAL A 56 -7.68 3.85 -9.70
N LEU A 57 -6.88 3.42 -8.72
CA LEU A 57 -6.26 4.27 -7.71
C LEU A 57 -4.85 4.64 -8.20
N PRO A 58 -4.61 5.88 -8.65
CA PRO A 58 -3.28 6.32 -9.08
C PRO A 58 -2.26 6.21 -7.95
N LEU A 59 -0.98 6.15 -8.32
CA LEU A 59 0.14 6.14 -7.39
C LEU A 59 0.01 7.24 -6.33
N THR A 60 -0.06 6.81 -5.07
CA THR A 60 -0.14 7.67 -3.91
C THR A 60 0.84 7.23 -2.84
N ASN A 61 1.28 8.17 -2.00
CA ASN A 61 2.04 7.92 -0.77
C ASN A 61 1.12 7.74 0.47
N ASP A 62 -0.18 7.95 0.28
CA ASP A 62 -1.23 7.67 1.27
C ASP A 62 -1.51 6.16 1.33
N LEU A 63 -0.73 5.46 2.17
CA LEU A 63 -0.85 4.01 2.36
C LEU A 63 -2.15 3.61 3.07
N ASP A 64 -2.79 4.53 3.79
CA ASP A 64 -4.09 4.27 4.43
C ASP A 64 -5.19 4.21 3.39
N ARG A 65 -5.17 5.14 2.42
CA ARG A 65 -6.05 5.08 1.25
C ARG A 65 -5.82 3.82 0.43
N VAL A 66 -4.56 3.41 0.24
CA VAL A 66 -4.23 2.16 -0.46
C VAL A 66 -4.80 0.97 0.29
N TYR A 67 -4.57 0.87 1.61
CA TYR A 67 -5.08 -0.22 2.44
C TYR A 67 -6.61 -0.29 2.40
N THR A 68 -7.29 0.82 2.66
CA THR A 68 -8.76 0.88 2.69
C THR A 68 -9.36 0.53 1.33
N THR A 69 -8.79 1.05 0.23
CA THR A 69 -9.23 0.70 -1.13
C THR A 69 -9.02 -0.79 -1.43
N LEU A 70 -7.85 -1.34 -1.11
CA LEU A 70 -7.54 -2.75 -1.30
C LEU A 70 -8.49 -3.67 -0.52
N MET A 71 -8.77 -3.34 0.74
CA MET A 71 -9.65 -4.13 1.59
C MET A 71 -11.12 -4.02 1.18
N ASP A 72 -11.52 -2.95 0.49
CA ASP A 72 -12.88 -2.74 -0.02
C ASP A 72 -13.19 -3.57 -1.27
N TYR A 73 -12.19 -4.01 -2.03
CA TYR A 73 -12.43 -4.85 -3.21
C TYR A 73 -13.25 -6.10 -2.87
N ARG A 74 -14.17 -6.49 -3.75
CA ARG A 74 -15.02 -7.67 -3.60
C ARG A 74 -15.02 -8.43 -4.92
N ALA A 75 -14.91 -9.75 -4.80
CA ALA A 75 -15.03 -10.69 -5.91
C ALA A 75 -16.48 -10.76 -6.35
N GLU A 76 -16.82 -10.09 -7.45
CA GLU A 76 -18.16 -10.07 -8.03
C GLU A 76 -18.07 -9.84 -9.53
N GLY A 77 -19.17 -10.04 -10.25
CA GLY A 77 -19.17 -9.90 -11.69
C GLY A 77 -18.47 -11.07 -12.39
N GLY A 78 -18.08 -10.83 -13.63
CA GLY A 78 -17.69 -11.85 -14.60
C GLY A 78 -18.92 -12.58 -15.14
N GLY A 79 -18.71 -13.80 -15.62
CA GLY A 79 -19.78 -14.66 -16.12
C GLY A 79 -19.25 -15.79 -17.01
N ASP A 80 -18.10 -15.55 -17.62
CA ASP A 80 -17.29 -16.49 -18.37
C ASP A 80 -15.82 -16.42 -17.93
N THR A 81 -15.05 -17.39 -18.40
CA THR A 81 -13.58 -17.38 -18.38
C THR A 81 -13.19 -17.53 -19.84
N PRO A 82 -12.27 -16.74 -20.42
CA PRO A 82 -11.28 -15.80 -19.82
C PRO A 82 -11.83 -14.49 -19.19
N GLU A 83 -10.95 -13.58 -18.74
CA GLU A 83 -11.29 -12.27 -18.12
C GLU A 83 -10.57 -11.09 -18.84
N ASP A 84 -11.00 -9.83 -18.61
CA ASP A 84 -10.41 -8.63 -19.22
C ASP A 84 -9.07 -8.17 -18.59
N VAL A 85 -8.09 -9.06 -18.66
CA VAL A 85 -6.70 -8.81 -18.30
C VAL A 85 -6.04 -7.77 -19.23
N ARG A 86 -6.48 -7.70 -20.49
CA ARG A 86 -5.88 -6.83 -21.52
C ARG A 86 -6.05 -5.38 -21.14
N GLN A 87 -7.28 -4.93 -20.89
CA GLN A 87 -7.58 -3.57 -20.46
C GLN A 87 -6.95 -3.27 -19.09
N ALA A 88 -6.99 -4.24 -18.16
CA ALA A 88 -6.42 -4.09 -16.82
C ALA A 88 -4.91 -3.81 -16.84
N LEU A 89 -4.14 -4.58 -17.60
CA LEU A 89 -2.70 -4.37 -17.73
C LEU A 89 -2.38 -3.05 -18.44
N ALA A 90 -3.14 -2.69 -19.48
CA ALA A 90 -2.98 -1.41 -20.17
C ALA A 90 -3.21 -0.22 -19.22
N ASP A 91 -4.22 -0.29 -18.36
CA ASP A 91 -4.51 0.75 -17.37
C ASP A 91 -3.48 0.80 -16.24
N GLY A 92 -2.95 -0.36 -15.83
CA GLY A 92 -1.81 -0.45 -14.92
C GLY A 92 -0.55 0.25 -15.44
N VAL A 93 -0.28 0.13 -16.75
CA VAL A 93 0.88 0.77 -17.39
C VAL A 93 0.63 2.26 -17.65
N HIS A 94 -0.56 2.63 -18.14
CA HIS A 94 -0.80 3.97 -18.70
C HIS A 94 -1.55 4.93 -17.78
N LYS A 95 -2.40 4.44 -16.86
CA LYS A 95 -3.30 5.28 -16.05
C LYS A 95 -2.95 5.32 -14.56
N ALA A 96 -2.35 4.25 -14.01
CA ALA A 96 -1.96 4.21 -12.59
C ALA A 96 -0.76 5.11 -12.24
N GLY A 97 -0.04 5.61 -13.25
CA GLY A 97 1.17 6.41 -13.12
C GLY A 97 2.45 5.57 -13.19
N TRP A 98 3.57 6.20 -13.55
CA TRP A 98 4.83 5.48 -13.76
C TRP A 98 5.34 4.85 -12.47
N SER A 99 5.50 3.52 -12.49
CA SER A 99 6.00 2.70 -11.41
C SER A 99 7.10 1.76 -11.91
N ARG A 100 7.97 1.29 -11.00
CA ARG A 100 8.98 0.29 -11.35
C ARG A 100 8.37 -1.12 -11.45
N PRO A 101 7.95 -1.77 -10.35
CA PRO A 101 7.24 -3.04 -10.49
C PRO A 101 5.74 -2.81 -10.66
N ILE A 102 5.17 -3.46 -11.67
CA ILE A 102 3.76 -3.82 -11.78
C ILE A 102 3.62 -5.27 -11.33
N PHE A 103 2.58 -5.57 -10.56
CA PHE A 103 2.16 -6.91 -10.20
C PHE A 103 0.77 -7.16 -10.77
N LEU A 104 0.64 -8.09 -11.70
CA LEU A 104 -0.63 -8.56 -12.22
C LEU A 104 -1.07 -9.78 -11.41
N VAL A 105 -2.25 -9.71 -10.79
CA VAL A 105 -2.74 -10.65 -9.79
C VAL A 105 -4.11 -11.16 -10.21
N GLY A 106 -4.29 -12.47 -10.40
CA GLY A 106 -5.57 -13.05 -10.85
C GLY A 106 -5.51 -14.56 -11.05
N ASP A 107 -6.67 -15.17 -11.30
CA ASP A 107 -6.85 -16.62 -11.48
C ASP A 107 -7.21 -17.06 -12.91
N ALA A 108 -7.51 -16.12 -13.80
CA ALA A 108 -7.92 -16.39 -15.19
C ALA A 108 -6.93 -15.86 -16.26
N PRO A 109 -6.93 -16.43 -17.48
CA PRO A 109 -6.19 -15.90 -18.61
C PRO A 109 -6.88 -14.65 -19.22
N PRO A 110 -6.19 -13.88 -20.09
CA PRO A 110 -6.82 -12.82 -20.89
C PRO A 110 -7.79 -13.38 -21.93
N HIS A 111 -8.89 -12.67 -22.18
CA HIS A 111 -9.66 -12.83 -23.42
C HIS A 111 -8.78 -12.58 -24.64
N ASP A 112 -8.88 -13.43 -25.67
CA ASP A 112 -8.13 -13.26 -26.93
C ASP A 112 -8.97 -12.61 -28.04
N ASP A 113 -10.28 -12.51 -27.85
CA ASP A 113 -11.27 -11.99 -28.80
C ASP A 113 -11.61 -10.50 -28.61
N TYR A 114 -11.12 -9.86 -27.55
CA TYR A 114 -11.22 -8.42 -27.31
C TYR A 114 -10.22 -7.63 -28.19
N MET A 115 -10.43 -7.69 -29.50
CA MET A 115 -9.51 -7.17 -30.52
C MET A 115 -9.31 -5.64 -30.51
N ASN A 116 -10.19 -4.90 -29.83
CA ASN A 116 -10.07 -3.45 -29.68
C ASN A 116 -9.11 -3.06 -28.55
N GLU A 117 -8.64 -4.04 -27.77
CA GLU A 117 -7.76 -3.82 -26.63
C GLU A 117 -6.32 -4.23 -26.94
N PRO A 118 -5.34 -3.57 -26.32
CA PRO A 118 -3.94 -3.92 -26.50
C PRO A 118 -3.64 -5.37 -26.09
N ASP A 119 -2.84 -6.06 -26.89
CA ASP A 119 -2.32 -7.37 -26.51
C ASP A 119 -1.49 -7.28 -25.21
N THR A 120 -1.60 -8.30 -24.36
CA THR A 120 -0.93 -8.32 -23.05
C THR A 120 0.60 -8.30 -23.20
N LEU A 121 1.16 -9.00 -24.19
CA LEU A 121 2.60 -9.05 -24.43
C LEU A 121 3.13 -7.77 -25.08
N ASP A 122 2.33 -7.13 -25.93
CA ASP A 122 2.65 -5.81 -26.49
C ASP A 122 2.64 -4.73 -25.41
N THR A 123 1.62 -4.71 -24.57
CA THR A 123 1.53 -3.81 -23.41
C THR A 123 2.69 -4.03 -22.44
N THR A 124 3.02 -5.29 -22.17
CA THR A 124 4.19 -5.66 -21.35
C THR A 124 5.49 -5.15 -21.97
N ALA A 125 5.65 -5.27 -23.29
CA ALA A 125 6.83 -4.75 -23.99
C ALA A 125 6.94 -3.22 -23.90
N GLN A 126 5.80 -2.51 -23.94
CA GLN A 126 5.75 -1.07 -23.75
C GLN A 126 6.16 -0.69 -22.32
N ALA A 127 5.67 -1.43 -21.32
CA ALA A 127 6.06 -1.24 -19.92
C ALA A 127 7.58 -1.37 -19.73
N VAL A 128 8.20 -2.41 -20.31
CA VAL A 128 9.66 -2.61 -20.25
C VAL A 128 10.42 -1.47 -20.94
N LYS A 129 9.96 -1.03 -22.12
CA LYS A 129 10.54 0.14 -22.81
C LYS A 129 10.45 1.42 -21.96
N ALA A 130 9.41 1.56 -21.15
CA ALA A 130 9.24 2.66 -20.20
C ALA A 130 10.06 2.47 -18.90
N GLY A 131 10.86 1.41 -18.78
CA GLY A 131 11.69 1.13 -17.60
C GLY A 131 10.94 0.48 -16.44
N MET A 132 9.75 -0.06 -16.69
CA MET A 132 8.95 -0.83 -15.74
C MET A 132 9.33 -2.32 -15.81
N ILE A 133 8.93 -3.07 -14.78
CA ILE A 133 9.08 -4.53 -14.67
C ILE A 133 7.68 -5.08 -14.39
N VAL A 134 7.26 -6.10 -15.14
CA VAL A 134 5.94 -6.73 -14.96
C VAL A 134 6.14 -8.10 -14.32
N ASN A 135 5.67 -8.24 -13.08
CA ASN A 135 5.58 -9.50 -12.36
C ASN A 135 4.13 -10.00 -12.42
N THR A 136 3.94 -11.31 -12.29
CA THR A 136 2.61 -11.93 -12.25
C THR A 136 2.47 -12.79 -11.00
N ILE A 137 1.30 -12.75 -10.37
CA ILE A 137 0.92 -13.56 -9.22
C ILE A 137 -0.35 -14.32 -9.59
N GLU A 138 -0.21 -15.61 -9.89
CA GLU A 138 -1.35 -16.49 -10.15
C GLU A 138 -2.02 -16.87 -8.83
N CYS A 139 -3.33 -16.66 -8.75
CA CYS A 139 -4.18 -17.17 -7.69
C CYS A 139 -4.75 -18.53 -8.11
N GLY A 140 -4.41 -19.61 -7.38
CA GLY A 140 -4.78 -20.97 -7.80
C GLY A 140 -3.70 -21.63 -8.68
N ASP A 141 -4.09 -22.60 -9.49
CA ASP A 141 -3.17 -23.47 -10.25
C ASP A 141 -3.64 -23.85 -11.67
N ALA A 142 -4.51 -23.03 -12.27
CA ALA A 142 -5.02 -23.23 -13.62
C ALA A 142 -3.88 -23.24 -14.67
N ALA A 143 -3.73 -24.36 -15.38
CA ALA A 143 -2.56 -24.61 -16.22
C ALA A 143 -2.45 -23.64 -17.42
N ASP A 144 -3.59 -23.27 -18.00
CA ASP A 144 -3.71 -22.29 -19.08
C ASP A 144 -3.36 -20.87 -18.61
N THR A 145 -3.94 -20.44 -17.48
CA THR A 145 -3.59 -19.19 -16.81
C THR A 145 -2.09 -19.11 -16.52
N GLY A 146 -1.52 -20.14 -15.89
CA GLY A 146 -0.11 -20.20 -15.52
C GLY A 146 0.84 -20.11 -16.72
N GLN A 147 0.48 -20.66 -17.89
CA GLN A 147 1.29 -20.54 -19.11
C GLN A 147 1.30 -19.11 -19.65
N VAL A 148 0.15 -18.42 -19.66
CA VAL A 148 0.05 -17.03 -20.11
C VAL A 148 0.80 -16.11 -19.14
N TRP A 149 0.60 -16.27 -17.82
CA TRP A 149 1.30 -15.47 -16.81
C TRP A 149 2.81 -15.60 -16.85
N GLN A 150 3.34 -16.81 -17.03
CA GLN A 150 4.79 -16.99 -17.19
C GLN A 150 5.32 -16.27 -18.44
N ARG A 151 4.57 -16.23 -19.55
CA ARG A 151 4.96 -15.49 -20.76
C ARG A 151 4.98 -13.99 -20.50
N ILE A 152 3.96 -13.45 -19.83
CA ILE A 152 3.88 -12.03 -19.46
C ILE A 152 5.03 -11.65 -18.53
N ALA A 153 5.27 -12.40 -17.45
CA ALA A 153 6.38 -12.12 -16.52
C ALA A 153 7.75 -12.15 -17.21
N ARG A 154 8.00 -13.15 -18.07
CA ARG A 154 9.24 -13.24 -18.85
C ARG A 154 9.40 -12.05 -19.81
N ARG A 155 8.33 -11.68 -20.51
CA ARG A 155 8.31 -10.52 -21.41
C ARG A 155 8.54 -9.21 -20.66
N GLY A 156 8.09 -9.16 -19.40
CA GLY A 156 8.17 -8.02 -18.50
C GLY A 156 9.48 -7.87 -17.74
N GLU A 157 10.50 -8.67 -18.04
CA GLU A 157 11.75 -8.78 -17.25
C GLU A 157 11.50 -9.09 -15.75
N GLY A 158 10.32 -9.61 -15.41
CA GLY A 158 9.87 -9.86 -14.06
C GLY A 158 9.91 -11.35 -13.69
N GLN A 159 9.16 -11.68 -12.64
CA GLN A 159 9.02 -13.03 -12.12
C GLN A 159 7.55 -13.43 -12.01
N PHE A 160 7.34 -14.73 -12.14
CA PHE A 160 6.06 -15.38 -11.94
C PHE A 160 6.04 -15.99 -10.54
N PHE A 161 4.97 -15.71 -9.80
CA PHE A 161 4.68 -16.26 -8.50
C PHE A 161 3.30 -16.93 -8.51
N ARG A 162 3.09 -17.87 -7.60
CA ARG A 162 1.80 -18.54 -7.42
C ARG A 162 1.41 -18.51 -5.95
N ILE A 163 0.15 -18.23 -5.67
CA ILE A 163 -0.45 -18.33 -4.34
C ILE A 163 -1.48 -19.46 -4.33
N ALA A 164 -1.44 -20.29 -3.29
CA ALA A 164 -2.38 -21.38 -3.11
C ALA A 164 -3.81 -20.85 -2.91
N GLN A 165 -4.80 -21.74 -3.08
CA GLN A 165 -6.23 -21.43 -2.98
C GLN A 165 -6.67 -20.83 -1.64
N ASP A 166 -5.91 -21.04 -0.56
CA ASP A 166 -6.13 -20.45 0.76
C ASP A 166 -5.33 -19.16 0.99
N GLY A 167 -4.68 -18.63 -0.05
CA GLY A 167 -3.73 -17.54 0.00
C GLY A 167 -2.38 -17.92 0.65
N GLY A 168 -2.28 -19.07 1.31
CA GLY A 168 -1.10 -19.55 2.05
C GLY A 168 -0.60 -18.61 3.16
N VAL A 169 -1.38 -17.60 3.54
CA VAL A 169 -1.01 -16.63 4.58
C VAL A 169 -1.51 -17.15 5.91
N GLN A 170 -0.64 -17.83 6.66
CA GLN A 170 -0.91 -18.02 8.09
C GLN A 170 -0.58 -16.71 8.81
N SER A 171 -1.63 -15.99 9.22
CA SER A 171 -1.50 -14.86 10.14
C SER A 171 -1.03 -15.40 11.49
N ILE A 172 0.22 -15.08 11.86
CA ILE A 172 0.77 -15.40 13.18
C ILE A 172 0.42 -14.23 14.09
N ALA A 173 -0.60 -14.42 14.92
CA ALA A 173 -0.92 -13.46 15.98
C ALA A 173 0.27 -13.33 16.93
N THR A 174 0.60 -12.09 17.29
CA THR A 174 1.75 -11.82 18.17
C THR A 174 1.32 -11.08 19.43
N PRO A 175 2.05 -11.24 20.56
CA PRO A 175 1.77 -10.47 21.76
C PRO A 175 2.03 -8.96 21.59
N TYR A 176 2.63 -8.55 20.49
CA TYR A 176 2.97 -7.16 20.18
C TYR A 176 1.87 -6.44 19.39
N ASP A 177 0.93 -7.17 18.77
CA ASP A 177 -0.04 -6.61 17.82
C ASP A 177 -0.93 -5.54 18.46
N ALA A 178 -1.46 -5.82 19.65
CA ALA A 178 -2.32 -4.87 20.37
C ALA A 178 -1.59 -3.57 20.72
N ARG A 179 -0.37 -3.68 21.25
CA ARG A 179 0.45 -2.51 21.61
C ARG A 179 0.84 -1.69 20.39
N LEU A 180 1.20 -2.34 19.29
CA LEU A 180 1.48 -1.67 18.03
C LEU A 180 0.25 -0.93 17.51
N SER A 181 -0.93 -1.54 17.58
CA SER A 181 -2.20 -0.89 17.21
C SER A 181 -2.47 0.36 18.06
N GLU A 182 -2.34 0.26 19.39
CA GLU A 182 -2.48 1.41 20.30
C GLU A 182 -1.52 2.55 19.95
N LEU A 183 -0.24 2.23 19.72
CA LEU A 183 0.77 3.23 19.34
C LEU A 183 0.48 3.83 17.97
N GLY A 184 0.01 3.04 17.01
CA GLY A 184 -0.40 3.52 15.69
C GLY A 184 -1.57 4.50 15.75
N ASN A 185 -2.53 4.26 16.65
CA ASN A 185 -3.65 5.17 16.92
C ASN A 185 -3.17 6.43 17.63
N HIS A 186 -2.29 6.29 18.61
CA HIS A 186 -1.70 7.43 19.31
C HIS A 186 -0.89 8.30 18.34
N LEU A 187 -0.08 7.70 17.48
CA LEU A 187 0.64 8.41 16.41
C LEU A 187 -0.33 9.17 15.50
N GLY A 188 -1.43 8.54 15.08
CA GLY A 188 -2.48 9.16 14.27
C GLY A 188 -3.13 10.36 14.97
N SER A 189 -3.38 10.28 16.27
CA SER A 189 -3.98 11.37 17.06
C SER A 189 -3.10 12.61 17.17
N THR A 190 -1.79 12.50 16.88
CA THR A 190 -0.90 13.67 16.83
C THR A 190 -1.08 14.52 15.57
N PHE A 191 -1.89 14.08 14.59
CA PHE A 191 -2.15 14.80 13.35
C PHE A 191 -2.60 16.24 13.63
N THR A 192 -1.85 17.20 13.09
CA THR A 192 -2.10 18.63 13.31
C THR A 192 -2.41 19.31 11.98
N ALA A 193 -3.70 19.40 11.65
CA ALA A 193 -4.16 20.09 10.45
C ALA A 193 -3.76 21.57 10.47
N TYR A 194 -3.22 22.08 9.35
CA TYR A 194 -2.87 23.48 9.16
C TYR A 194 -3.17 23.95 7.72
N GLY A 195 -3.18 25.26 7.50
CA GLY A 195 -3.57 25.91 6.26
C GLY A 195 -5.02 26.39 6.24
N GLY A 196 -5.48 26.80 5.07
CA GLY A 196 -6.86 27.21 4.81
C GLY A 196 -7.16 28.69 5.12
N GLY A 197 -6.19 29.46 5.62
CA GLY A 197 -6.33 30.88 5.91
C GLY A 197 -7.17 31.18 7.16
N ALA A 198 -7.60 32.43 7.29
CA ALA A 198 -8.30 32.95 8.45
C ALA A 198 -9.81 32.60 8.48
N GLY A 199 -10.40 32.78 9.66
CA GLY A 199 -11.85 32.76 9.85
C GLY A 199 -12.49 31.39 9.65
N THR A 200 -13.80 31.38 9.40
CA THR A 200 -14.61 30.15 9.31
C THR A 200 -14.16 29.24 8.18
N VAL A 201 -13.68 29.79 7.06
CA VAL A 201 -13.18 29.00 5.92
C VAL A 201 -11.96 28.17 6.32
N GLY A 202 -10.97 28.77 6.97
CA GLY A 202 -9.78 28.04 7.44
C GLY A 202 -10.09 27.03 8.54
N MET A 203 -10.99 27.38 9.47
CA MET A 203 -11.46 26.45 10.49
C MET A 203 -12.14 25.22 9.86
N SER A 204 -13.02 25.42 8.88
CA SER A 204 -13.67 24.34 8.15
C SER A 204 -12.66 23.47 7.39
N TYR A 205 -11.70 24.08 6.69
CA TYR A 205 -10.64 23.36 5.99
C TYR A 205 -9.84 22.42 6.92
N ARG A 206 -9.39 22.94 8.07
CA ARG A 206 -8.64 22.15 9.06
C ARG A 206 -9.50 21.07 9.70
N ALA A 207 -10.77 21.36 10.00
CA ALA A 207 -11.71 20.39 10.55
C ALA A 207 -12.00 19.24 9.56
N GLU A 208 -12.15 19.54 8.27
CA GLU A 208 -12.32 18.52 7.23
C GLU A 208 -11.06 17.66 7.03
N ALA A 209 -9.87 18.26 7.10
CA ALA A 209 -8.61 17.50 7.08
C ALA A 209 -8.50 16.56 8.29
N ALA A 210 -8.78 17.05 9.50
CA ALA A 210 -8.78 16.24 10.72
C ALA A 210 -9.84 15.13 10.67
N LYS A 211 -11.04 15.42 10.16
CA LYS A 211 -12.11 14.43 9.99
C LYS A 211 -11.73 13.33 9.00
N ARG A 212 -11.11 13.69 7.86
CA ARG A 212 -10.62 12.71 6.87
C ARG A 212 -9.57 11.80 7.50
N GLN A 213 -8.62 12.36 8.24
CA GLN A 213 -7.61 11.56 8.95
C GLN A 213 -8.27 10.64 9.98
N ALA A 214 -9.15 11.16 10.84
CA ALA A 214 -9.83 10.36 11.86
C ALA A 214 -10.71 9.24 11.26
N ALA A 215 -11.34 9.48 10.12
CA ALA A 215 -12.09 8.46 9.40
C ALA A 215 -11.17 7.35 8.87
N ALA A 216 -10.02 7.71 8.29
CA ALA A 216 -9.00 6.74 7.87
C ALA A 216 -8.48 5.90 9.06
N GLU A 217 -8.27 6.52 10.23
CA GLU A 217 -7.94 5.79 11.46
C GLU A 217 -9.03 4.81 11.87
N THR A 218 -10.29 5.27 11.91
CA THR A 218 -11.42 4.50 12.44
C THR A 218 -11.77 3.30 11.57
N VAL A 219 -11.83 3.48 10.23
CA VAL A 219 -12.16 2.41 9.29
C VAL A 219 -11.17 1.25 9.41
N VAL A 220 -9.89 1.54 9.63
CA VAL A 220 -8.90 0.49 9.79
C VAL A 220 -9.01 -0.22 11.14
N VAL A 221 -9.24 0.51 12.23
CA VAL A 221 -9.38 -0.10 13.57
C VAL A 221 -10.60 -1.03 13.66
N THR A 222 -11.70 -0.73 12.98
CA THR A 222 -12.92 -1.54 13.06
C THR A 222 -12.96 -2.71 12.09
N ALA A 223 -12.28 -2.63 10.95
CA ALA A 223 -12.37 -3.63 9.89
C ALA A 223 -11.15 -4.57 9.78
N ALA A 224 -9.98 -4.16 10.29
CA ALA A 224 -8.73 -4.91 10.09
C ALA A 224 -8.44 -5.90 11.24
N PRO A 225 -7.93 -7.11 10.95
CA PRO A 225 -7.35 -7.99 11.98
C PRO A 225 -6.18 -7.33 12.73
N ALA A 226 -5.93 -7.74 13.98
CA ALA A 226 -4.89 -7.16 14.84
C ALA A 226 -3.49 -7.12 14.19
N ALA A 227 -3.12 -8.17 13.45
CA ALA A 227 -1.85 -8.22 12.72
C ALA A 227 -1.74 -7.14 11.64
N ALA A 228 -2.82 -6.85 10.91
CA ALA A 228 -2.85 -5.81 9.89
C ALA A 228 -2.83 -4.40 10.50
N GLN A 229 -3.48 -4.21 11.65
CA GLN A 229 -3.38 -2.97 12.43
C GLN A 229 -1.94 -2.71 12.90
N ALA A 230 -1.25 -3.76 13.35
CA ALA A 230 0.14 -3.70 13.75
C ALA A 230 1.06 -3.33 12.58
N ASP A 231 0.89 -3.98 11.42
CA ASP A 231 1.67 -3.64 10.21
C ASP A 231 1.44 -2.18 9.77
N ARG A 232 0.21 -1.68 9.87
CA ARG A 232 -0.09 -0.27 9.59
C ARG A 232 0.62 0.68 10.54
N ALA A 233 0.66 0.37 11.84
CA ALA A 233 1.39 1.18 12.81
C ALA A 233 2.87 1.31 12.42
N VAL A 234 3.48 0.19 12.00
CA VAL A 234 4.86 0.16 11.51
C VAL A 234 5.02 1.01 10.25
N ASN A 235 4.14 0.87 9.26
CA ASN A 235 4.19 1.66 8.03
C ASN A 235 4.11 3.15 8.30
N LYS A 236 3.25 3.61 9.22
CA LYS A 236 3.17 5.03 9.60
C LYS A 236 4.40 5.55 10.31
N ALA A 237 5.04 4.71 11.13
CA ALA A 237 6.25 5.09 11.82
C ALA A 237 7.44 5.26 10.84
N LEU A 238 7.47 4.43 9.79
CA LEU A 238 8.53 4.44 8.78
C LEU A 238 8.28 5.43 7.64
N ASN A 239 7.01 5.65 7.25
CA ASN A 239 6.65 6.53 6.14
C ASN A 239 6.71 8.00 6.56
N LYS A 240 7.70 8.73 6.01
CA LYS A 240 7.85 10.17 6.21
C LYS A 240 6.72 10.99 5.59
N ASP A 241 5.94 10.43 4.67
CA ASP A 241 4.81 11.12 4.05
C ASP A 241 3.46 10.51 4.48
N ALA A 242 3.42 9.88 5.66
CA ALA A 242 2.21 9.20 6.16
C ALA A 242 1.00 10.13 6.31
N TYR A 243 1.23 11.43 6.54
CA TYR A 243 0.17 12.40 6.83
C TYR A 243 0.23 13.60 5.88
N VAL A 244 -0.71 13.66 4.94
CA VAL A 244 -0.86 14.82 4.04
C VAL A 244 -1.61 15.94 4.76
N GLY A 245 -1.06 17.16 4.73
CA GLY A 245 -1.68 18.32 5.39
C GLY A 245 -1.44 18.41 6.89
N ASP A 246 -0.49 17.62 7.42
CA ASP A 246 -0.06 17.66 8.81
C ASP A 246 1.13 18.61 9.00
N LEU A 247 0.98 19.58 9.89
CA LEU A 247 2.01 20.57 10.22
C LEU A 247 3.26 19.89 10.79
N LEU A 248 3.08 18.95 11.72
CA LEU A 248 4.20 18.31 12.39
C LEU A 248 5.01 17.46 11.40
N GLN A 249 4.33 16.70 10.53
CA GLN A 249 4.99 15.93 9.48
C GLN A 249 5.73 16.83 8.48
N SER A 250 5.11 17.95 8.10
CA SER A 250 5.73 18.92 7.18
C SER A 250 7.00 19.54 7.77
N ILE A 251 7.03 19.79 9.09
CA ILE A 251 8.22 20.27 9.79
C ILE A 251 9.30 19.17 9.88
N GLU A 252 8.93 17.93 10.23
CA GLU A 252 9.87 16.79 10.29
C GLU A 252 10.54 16.53 8.93
N ASN A 253 9.79 16.69 7.84
CA ASN A 253 10.28 16.50 6.48
C ASN A 253 11.09 17.70 5.97
N GLY A 254 11.10 18.81 6.71
CA GLY A 254 11.73 20.06 6.30
C GLY A 254 11.00 20.77 5.15
N SER A 255 9.79 20.37 4.80
CA SER A 255 8.98 21.03 3.75
C SER A 255 8.37 22.34 4.25
N VAL A 256 8.23 22.49 5.56
CA VAL A 256 7.72 23.70 6.22
C VAL A 256 8.61 24.07 7.39
N LYS A 257 8.90 25.37 7.54
CA LYS A 257 9.44 25.93 8.78
C LYS A 257 8.30 26.61 9.53
N LEU A 258 8.21 26.38 10.84
CA LEU A 258 7.15 26.95 11.67
C LEU A 258 7.08 28.49 11.55
N ASP A 259 8.23 29.15 11.45
CA ASP A 259 8.33 30.60 11.34
C ASP A 259 7.79 31.16 10.02
N ASP A 260 7.71 30.33 8.97
CA ASP A 260 7.15 30.68 7.66
C ASP A 260 5.63 30.44 7.60
N VAL A 261 5.03 29.77 8.59
CA VAL A 261 3.59 29.51 8.66
C VAL A 261 2.86 30.72 9.20
N LYS A 262 1.92 31.25 8.42
CA LYS A 262 1.08 32.38 8.87
C LYS A 262 0.26 31.98 10.09
N SER A 263 0.10 32.91 11.02
CA SER A 263 -0.64 32.62 12.25
C SER A 263 -2.11 32.24 12.03
N GLU A 264 -2.71 32.65 10.91
CA GLU A 264 -4.09 32.31 10.52
C GLU A 264 -4.23 30.88 9.96
N ASP A 265 -3.13 30.30 9.45
CA ASP A 265 -3.08 28.93 8.96
C ASP A 265 -2.90 27.91 10.09
N LEU A 266 -2.58 28.35 11.30
CA LEU A 266 -2.40 27.48 12.45
C LEU A 266 -3.75 27.08 13.08
N PRO A 267 -3.83 25.91 13.73
CA PRO A 267 -4.97 25.57 14.56
C PRO A 267 -5.07 26.51 15.78
N ASP A 268 -6.28 26.67 16.30
CA ASP A 268 -6.64 27.64 17.35
C ASP A 268 -5.76 27.57 18.60
N ASP A 269 -5.40 26.36 19.03
CA ASP A 269 -4.56 26.12 20.20
C ASP A 269 -3.14 26.68 20.00
N LEU A 270 -2.57 26.54 18.81
CA LEU A 270 -1.27 27.11 18.47
C LEU A 270 -1.34 28.61 18.13
N GLN A 271 -2.46 29.07 17.56
CA GLN A 271 -2.67 30.47 17.25
C GLN A 271 -2.73 31.35 18.51
N ARG A 272 -3.32 30.84 19.59
CA ARG A 272 -3.46 31.54 20.89
C ARG A 272 -2.15 31.66 21.68
N LEU A 273 -1.11 30.93 21.30
CA LEU A 273 0.20 30.98 21.95
C LEU A 273 1.05 32.14 21.41
N SER A 274 1.93 32.68 22.26
CA SER A 274 3.01 33.56 21.83
C SER A 274 3.95 32.82 20.87
N ALA A 275 4.73 33.53 20.04
CA ALA A 275 5.65 32.88 19.11
C ALA A 275 6.66 31.94 19.84
N ALA A 276 7.15 32.36 21.02
CA ALA A 276 8.06 31.54 21.82
C ALA A 276 7.38 30.30 22.41
N ASP A 277 6.15 30.43 22.92
CA ASP A 277 5.42 29.31 23.52
C ASP A 277 4.89 28.34 22.44
N ARG A 278 4.49 28.87 21.27
CA ARG A 278 4.10 28.08 20.10
C ARG A 278 5.25 27.19 19.65
N LYS A 279 6.47 27.74 19.56
CA LYS A 279 7.66 26.97 19.20
C LYS A 279 7.91 25.84 20.19
N LYS A 280 7.88 26.13 21.50
CA LYS A 280 8.03 25.11 22.54
C LYS A 280 6.96 24.02 22.46
N GLU A 281 5.70 24.38 22.21
CA GLU A 281 4.62 23.41 22.12
C GLU A 281 4.75 22.52 20.88
N VAL A 282 5.13 23.09 19.73
CA VAL A 282 5.42 22.30 18.52
C VAL A 282 6.60 21.37 18.74
N GLU A 283 7.69 21.84 19.34
CA GLU A 283 8.85 21.00 19.70
C GLU A 283 8.47 19.86 20.66
N ARG A 284 7.59 20.14 21.64
CA ARG A 284 7.06 19.12 22.56
C ARG A 284 6.29 18.03 21.80
N ARG A 285 5.39 18.41 20.89
CA ARG A 285 4.61 17.47 20.06
C ARG A 285 5.48 16.64 19.13
N LEU A 286 6.49 17.26 18.52
CA LEU A 286 7.48 16.56 17.68
C LEU A 286 8.26 15.52 18.50
N ALA A 287 8.72 15.89 19.71
CA ALA A 287 9.42 14.97 20.59
C ALA A 287 8.52 13.80 21.06
N GLU A 288 7.25 14.07 21.32
CA GLU A 288 6.25 13.04 21.64
C GLU A 288 6.04 12.08 20.47
N ARG A 289 5.86 12.62 19.26
CA ARG A 289 5.73 11.83 18.02
C ARG A 289 6.96 10.95 17.77
N GLN A 290 8.16 11.50 17.95
CA GLN A 290 9.40 10.74 17.79
C GLN A 290 9.47 9.56 18.77
N LYS A 291 9.11 9.76 20.05
CA LYS A 291 9.06 8.68 21.04
C LYS A 291 8.11 7.56 20.63
N ILE A 292 6.92 7.90 20.13
CA ILE A 292 5.94 6.91 19.67
C ILE A 292 6.51 6.11 18.49
N ARG A 293 7.15 6.77 17.52
CA ARG A 293 7.81 6.11 16.39
C ARG A 293 8.91 5.17 16.83
N ASP A 294 9.78 5.60 17.74
CA ASP A 294 10.88 4.79 18.23
C ASP A 294 10.36 3.53 18.95
N GLU A 295 9.27 3.66 19.73
CA GLU A 295 8.60 2.52 20.36
C GLU A 295 8.00 1.55 19.34
N ILE A 296 7.31 2.06 18.31
CA ILE A 296 6.77 1.25 17.20
C ILE A 296 7.89 0.48 16.49
N VAL A 297 8.99 1.15 16.14
CA VAL A 297 10.12 0.51 15.44
C VAL A 297 10.75 -0.57 16.31
N SER A 298 10.94 -0.31 17.60
CA SER A 298 11.46 -1.29 18.56
C SER A 298 10.56 -2.52 18.68
N LEU A 299 9.25 -2.31 18.86
CA LEU A 299 8.27 -3.41 18.96
C LEU A 299 8.11 -4.17 17.64
N SER A 300 8.20 -3.47 16.50
CA SER A 300 8.19 -4.12 15.18
C SER A 300 9.31 -5.13 15.05
N LYS A 301 10.52 -4.80 15.52
CA LYS A 301 11.65 -5.72 15.47
C LYS A 301 11.40 -6.97 16.32
N GLN A 302 10.85 -6.81 17.52
CA GLN A 302 10.50 -7.95 18.39
C GLN A 302 9.39 -8.81 17.77
N ARG A 303 8.40 -8.16 17.15
CA ARG A 303 7.33 -8.83 16.40
C ARG A 303 7.89 -9.68 15.26
N ASP A 304 8.84 -9.14 14.48
CA ASP A 304 9.45 -9.86 13.37
C ASP A 304 10.27 -11.05 13.85
N GLU A 305 11.04 -10.89 14.92
CA GLU A 305 11.80 -11.99 15.54
C GLU A 305 10.87 -13.12 16.00
N PHE A 306 9.72 -12.77 16.60
CA PHE A 306 8.69 -13.73 16.99
C PHE A 306 8.08 -14.46 15.80
N ILE A 307 7.60 -13.72 14.79
CA ILE A 307 6.99 -14.29 13.58
C ILE A 307 7.98 -15.23 12.88
N ASN A 308 9.24 -14.83 12.76
CA ASN A 308 10.27 -15.65 12.12
C ASN A 308 10.58 -16.93 12.93
N ALA A 309 10.58 -16.85 14.25
CA ALA A 309 10.74 -18.02 15.11
C ALA A 309 9.57 -19.00 14.95
N GLU A 310 8.33 -18.51 14.92
CA GLU A 310 7.13 -19.34 14.73
C GLU A 310 7.07 -19.95 13.32
N ARG A 311 7.37 -19.17 12.27
CA ARG A 311 7.44 -19.68 10.89
C ARG A 311 8.46 -20.82 10.76
N ARG A 312 9.66 -20.69 11.35
CA ARG A 312 10.68 -21.75 11.32
C ARG A 312 10.19 -23.05 11.95
N LYS A 313 9.36 -22.99 12.99
CA LYS A 313 8.77 -24.18 13.62
C LYS A 313 7.73 -24.85 12.70
N GLN A 314 6.99 -24.07 11.92
CA GLN A 314 5.90 -24.56 11.06
C GLN A 314 6.38 -25.06 9.69
N THR A 315 7.34 -24.36 9.05
CA THR A 315 7.72 -24.60 7.65
C THR A 315 9.02 -25.40 7.48
N GLY A 316 9.63 -25.85 8.57
CA GLY A 316 10.94 -26.53 8.51
C GLY A 316 12.06 -25.66 7.95
N GLY A 317 11.91 -24.33 7.94
CA GLY A 317 12.94 -23.38 7.52
C GLY A 317 12.84 -22.85 6.08
N GLN A 318 11.73 -23.05 5.36
CA GLN A 318 11.49 -22.39 4.07
C GLN A 318 11.04 -20.93 4.26
N ASN A 319 11.57 -20.03 3.42
CA ASN A 319 11.19 -18.61 3.39
C ASN A 319 9.76 -18.45 2.85
N GLY A 320 8.97 -17.58 3.50
CA GLY A 320 7.59 -17.30 3.06
C GLY A 320 7.53 -16.55 1.73
N PHE A 321 6.41 -16.69 1.01
CA PHE A 321 6.15 -16.08 -0.31
C PHE A 321 6.48 -14.57 -0.35
N ASP A 322 6.05 -13.79 0.63
CA ASP A 322 6.25 -12.34 0.63
C ASP A 322 7.76 -11.97 0.64
N SER A 323 8.56 -12.76 1.36
CA SER A 323 10.02 -12.62 1.40
C SER A 323 10.68 -13.02 0.08
N ALA A 324 10.14 -14.02 -0.62
CA ALA A 324 10.59 -14.39 -1.96
C ALA A 324 10.33 -13.26 -2.96
N VAL A 325 9.14 -12.65 -2.93
CA VAL A 325 8.79 -11.48 -3.76
C VAL A 325 9.68 -10.28 -3.42
N ALA A 326 9.88 -9.98 -2.13
CA ALA A 326 10.75 -8.89 -1.71
C ALA A 326 12.21 -9.09 -2.14
N SER A 327 12.71 -10.33 -2.08
CA SER A 327 14.05 -10.69 -2.55
C SER A 327 14.18 -10.52 -4.07
N ALA A 328 13.15 -10.96 -4.81
CA ALA A 328 13.07 -10.77 -6.26
C ALA A 328 13.06 -9.29 -6.63
N LEU A 329 12.27 -8.47 -5.93
CA LEU A 329 12.24 -7.02 -6.10
C LEU A 329 13.61 -6.39 -5.84
N LYS A 330 14.29 -6.79 -4.77
CA LYS A 330 15.64 -6.32 -4.47
C LYS A 330 16.62 -6.66 -5.60
N GLU A 331 16.56 -7.88 -6.11
CA GLU A 331 17.41 -8.31 -7.23
C GLU A 331 17.10 -7.49 -8.50
N GLN A 332 15.82 -7.36 -8.86
CA GLN A 332 15.34 -6.57 -9.99
C GLN A 332 15.78 -5.10 -9.92
N LEU A 333 15.66 -4.48 -8.74
CA LEU A 333 16.09 -3.10 -8.50
C LEU A 333 17.61 -2.97 -8.63
N SER A 334 18.38 -3.93 -8.13
CA SER A 334 19.84 -3.91 -8.23
C SER A 334 20.34 -4.04 -9.68
N ARG A 335 19.70 -4.88 -10.52
CA ARG A 335 20.02 -5.00 -11.95
C ARG A 335 19.81 -3.68 -12.72
N LYS A 336 18.89 -2.83 -12.26
CA LYS A 336 18.64 -1.49 -12.83
C LYS A 336 19.48 -0.39 -12.17
N GLY A 337 20.49 -0.75 -11.37
CA GLY A 337 21.48 0.18 -10.81
C GLY A 337 21.02 0.95 -9.56
N ILE A 338 19.96 0.48 -8.88
CA ILE A 338 19.46 1.10 -7.65
C ILE A 338 19.90 0.24 -6.46
N LYS A 339 20.60 0.86 -5.50
CA LYS A 339 21.03 0.24 -4.24
C LYS A 339 19.99 0.44 -3.16
#